data_AF-A0A6B1F336-F1
#
_entry.id   AF-A0A6B1F336-F1
#
_cell.length_a   1.000
_cell.length_b   1.000
_cell.length_c   1.000
_cell.angle_alpha   90.00
_cell.angle_beta   90.00
_cell.angle_gamma   90.00
#
_symmetry.space_group_name_H-M   'P 1'
#
loop_
_entity.id
_entity.type
_entity.pdbx_description
1 polymer ?
#
loop_
_entity_poly.entity_id
_entity_poly.type
_entity_poly.pdbx_seq_one_letter_code
_entity_poly.pdbx_strand_id
1 'polypeptide(L)'
;MDNEFEPRIEKDQEISMNTMRYRSNRFTTGMVMLVITTILIVLTPVAKSEELIGERIAVVSAFAPELEILKSEIEDGSVHRINGIEFTTGVLEGQDVVLFLSGISMVNATMTVQLALNQFNIRSIVFSGIAGGVDPQFDIGDVIIAEQWGQYLEMVFARQIEEGWETIPFFEYPYGNFGMMFPRSVTVVREGLDTPETRFWFPADQGLLENALQTAGNIVLERCTDGGLCLPETPKIS
;
A
#
# COMPACT_ATOMS: atom_id res chain seq x y z
N MET A 1 51.95 -66.04 16.60
CA MET A 1 51.60 -64.60 16.54
C MET A 1 51.41 -64.13 17.98
N ASP A 2 52.35 -64.44 18.88
CA ASP A 2 53.63 -63.75 19.12
C ASP A 2 53.33 -62.39 19.78
N ASN A 3 53.06 -62.38 21.09
CA ASN A 3 53.98 -62.18 22.23
C ASN A 3 54.73 -60.84 22.25
N GLU A 4 54.45 -60.09 23.32
CA GLU A 4 55.32 -59.24 24.16
C GLU A 4 56.43 -58.41 23.50
N PHE A 5 56.48 -57.11 23.84
CA PHE A 5 57.60 -56.52 24.59
C PHE A 5 57.38 -55.01 24.82
N GLU A 6 57.26 -54.60 26.08
CA GLU A 6 57.96 -53.40 26.58
C GLU A 6 59.30 -53.89 27.15
N PRO A 7 60.45 -53.16 27.07
CA PRO A 7 60.58 -51.91 27.85
C PRO A 7 61.66 -50.86 27.39
N ARG A 8 61.57 -49.68 28.03
CA ARG A 8 62.64 -48.91 28.72
C ARG A 8 63.81 -48.21 27.96
N ILE A 9 63.68 -46.87 27.90
CA ILE A 9 64.56 -45.77 28.41
C ILE A 9 65.84 -45.30 27.65
N GLU A 10 65.85 -43.95 27.51
CA GLU A 10 66.91 -42.92 27.41
C GLU A 10 67.94 -42.91 26.26
N LYS A 11 67.95 -41.78 25.54
CA LYS A 11 69.05 -40.82 25.68
C LYS A 11 68.58 -39.38 25.46
N ASP A 12 68.97 -38.54 26.41
CA ASP A 12 68.83 -37.10 26.46
C ASP A 12 69.36 -36.37 25.23
N GLN A 13 68.68 -35.30 24.83
CA GLN A 13 69.36 -34.01 24.66
C GLN A 13 68.33 -32.85 24.61
N GLU A 14 68.44 -31.99 25.62
CA GLU A 14 67.82 -30.68 25.74
C GLU A 14 67.98 -29.85 24.46
N ILE A 15 66.88 -29.31 23.93
CA ILE A 15 66.91 -28.05 23.18
C ILE A 15 65.84 -27.12 23.74
N SER A 16 66.32 -26.26 24.64
CA SER A 16 65.85 -24.93 25.03
C SER A 16 64.44 -24.50 24.60
N MET A 17 63.60 -24.41 25.61
CA MET A 17 62.28 -23.78 25.64
C MET A 17 62.38 -22.26 25.45
N ASN A 18 62.27 -21.79 24.20
CA ASN A 18 61.91 -20.39 23.93
C ASN A 18 60.38 -20.27 23.88
N THR A 19 59.79 -19.96 25.02
CA THR A 19 58.41 -19.48 25.12
C THR A 19 58.33 -18.11 24.47
N MET A 20 58.06 -18.08 23.17
CA MET A 20 57.71 -16.85 22.45
C MET A 20 56.30 -16.43 22.94
N ARG A 21 56.27 -15.67 24.04
CA ARG A 21 55.07 -14.95 24.51
C ARG A 21 54.62 -14.01 23.39
N TYR A 22 53.63 -14.44 22.61
CA TYR A 22 52.87 -13.54 21.75
C TYR A 22 52.07 -12.59 22.67
N ARG A 23 52.69 -11.48 23.04
CA ARG A 23 52.02 -10.34 23.69
C ARG A 23 51.09 -9.74 22.65
N SER A 24 49.85 -10.25 22.57
CA SER A 24 48.81 -9.59 21.79
C SER A 24 48.67 -8.17 22.35
N ASN A 25 49.08 -7.20 21.55
CA ASN A 25 49.08 -5.82 21.94
C ASN A 25 47.61 -5.36 21.82
N ARG A 26 46.83 -5.60 22.88
CA ARG A 26 45.38 -5.32 22.94
C ARG A 26 45.05 -3.87 22.55
N PHE A 27 46.01 -2.97 22.76
CA PHE A 27 45.95 -1.56 22.35
C PHE A 27 46.00 -1.34 20.82
N THR A 28 46.93 -1.97 20.10
CA THR A 28 47.02 -1.78 18.64
C THR A 28 45.90 -2.51 17.91
N THR A 29 45.48 -3.67 18.42
CA THR A 29 44.34 -4.42 17.87
C THR A 29 43.03 -3.63 18.04
N GLY A 30 42.84 -3.01 19.22
CA GLY A 30 41.69 -2.13 19.47
C GLY A 30 41.69 -0.86 18.61
N MET A 31 42.86 -0.25 18.39
CA MET A 31 42.97 0.96 17.56
C MET A 31 42.74 0.68 16.06
N VAL A 32 43.26 -0.44 15.55
CA VAL A 32 43.02 -0.87 14.17
C VAL A 32 41.54 -1.25 13.97
N MET A 33 40.92 -1.95 14.93
CA MET A 33 39.49 -2.25 14.88
C MET A 33 38.65 -0.97 14.94
N LEU A 34 39.02 0.01 15.77
CA LEU A 34 38.33 1.29 15.87
C LEU A 34 38.40 2.04 14.54
N VAL A 35 39.59 2.18 13.95
CA VAL A 35 39.81 2.85 12.66
C VAL A 35 39.04 2.15 11.53
N ILE A 36 39.05 0.82 11.47
CA ILE A 36 38.26 0.05 10.50
C ILE A 36 36.77 0.31 10.69
N THR A 37 36.28 0.35 11.93
CA THR A 37 34.86 0.61 12.24
C THR A 37 34.46 2.04 11.86
N THR A 38 35.31 3.05 12.12
CA THR A 38 35.02 4.43 11.71
C THR A 38 35.03 4.59 10.20
N ILE A 39 35.96 3.93 9.50
CA ILE A 39 36.01 3.92 8.03
C ILE A 39 34.76 3.25 7.45
N LEU A 40 34.29 2.15 8.04
CA LEU A 40 33.04 1.49 7.62
C LEU A 40 31.81 2.40 7.81
N ILE A 41 31.73 3.18 8.89
CA ILE A 41 30.62 4.14 9.13
C ILE A 41 30.65 5.32 8.14
N VAL A 42 31.83 5.77 7.73
CA VAL A 42 31.97 6.87 6.74
C VAL A 42 31.71 6.38 5.31
N LEU A 43 31.97 5.10 5.02
CA LEU A 43 31.76 4.49 3.70
C LEU A 43 30.36 3.88 3.54
N THR A 44 29.58 3.71 4.61
CA THR A 44 28.16 3.43 4.43
C THR A 44 27.54 4.65 3.76
N PRO A 45 26.92 4.52 2.57
CA PRO A 45 26.01 5.56 2.12
C PRO A 45 24.99 5.69 3.24
N VAL A 46 24.99 6.83 3.94
CA VAL A 46 23.82 7.23 4.73
C VAL A 46 22.67 7.03 3.77
N ALA A 47 21.75 6.12 4.11
CA ALA A 47 20.55 5.91 3.33
C ALA A 47 19.90 7.28 3.21
N LYS A 48 20.05 7.92 2.05
CA LYS A 48 19.43 9.19 1.77
C LYS A 48 17.95 8.88 1.88
N SER A 49 17.28 9.41 2.89
CA SER A 49 15.82 9.32 2.97
C SER A 49 15.33 9.77 1.61
N GLU A 50 14.62 8.90 0.90
CA GLU A 50 14.03 9.23 -0.38
C GLU A 50 13.09 10.41 -0.09
N GLU A 51 13.50 11.61 -0.51
CA GLU A 51 12.78 12.82 -0.20
C GLU A 51 11.50 12.78 -1.03
N LEU A 52 10.35 12.69 -0.36
CA LEU A 52 9.06 12.65 -1.02
C LEU A 52 8.96 13.84 -1.97
N ILE A 53 8.55 13.57 -3.21
CA ILE A 53 8.35 14.63 -4.17
C ILE A 53 7.16 15.47 -3.67
N GLY A 54 7.33 16.80 -3.61
CA GLY A 54 6.57 17.79 -2.82
C GLY A 54 5.04 17.63 -2.70
N GLU A 55 4.46 18.35 -1.74
CA GLU A 55 3.05 18.22 -1.33
C GLU A 55 2.06 18.28 -2.50
N ARG A 56 1.11 17.34 -2.58
CA ARG A 56 0.16 17.24 -3.71
C ARG A 56 -1.14 16.50 -3.38
N ILE A 57 -2.16 16.70 -4.22
CA ILE A 57 -3.36 15.86 -4.24
C ILE A 57 -3.13 14.68 -5.19
N ALA A 58 -3.41 13.46 -4.75
CA ALA A 58 -3.48 12.31 -5.64
C ALA A 58 -4.86 12.26 -6.30
N VAL A 59 -4.90 12.27 -7.62
CA VAL A 59 -6.12 12.06 -8.41
C VAL A 59 -5.99 10.72 -9.10
N VAL A 60 -6.77 9.76 -8.62
CA VAL A 60 -6.66 8.34 -8.99
C VAL A 60 -7.86 7.97 -9.83
N SER A 61 -7.64 7.31 -10.97
CA SER A 61 -8.74 6.75 -11.75
C SER A 61 -8.62 5.23 -11.91
N ALA A 62 -9.75 4.54 -11.94
CA ALA A 62 -9.82 3.14 -12.36
C ALA A 62 -9.90 2.97 -13.89
N PHE A 63 -10.20 4.03 -14.63
CA PHE A 63 -10.54 3.97 -16.06
C PHE A 63 -9.68 4.92 -16.89
N ALA A 64 -8.88 4.36 -17.80
CA ALA A 64 -7.87 5.13 -18.55
C ALA A 64 -8.42 6.36 -19.28
N PRO A 65 -9.56 6.30 -20.00
CA PRO A 65 -10.10 7.48 -20.69
C PRO A 65 -10.41 8.66 -19.77
N GLU A 66 -10.88 8.42 -18.54
CA GLU A 66 -11.09 9.51 -17.56
C GLU A 66 -9.76 10.19 -17.21
N LEU A 67 -8.72 9.39 -16.97
CA LEU A 67 -7.41 9.92 -16.60
C LEU A 67 -6.75 10.70 -17.75
N GLU A 68 -6.92 10.25 -18.99
CA GLU A 68 -6.32 10.91 -20.16
C GLU A 68 -6.95 12.29 -20.43
N ILE A 69 -8.24 12.48 -20.12
CA ILE A 69 -8.87 13.81 -20.16
C ILE A 69 -8.18 14.74 -19.17
N LEU A 70 -8.03 14.33 -17.91
CA LEU A 70 -7.38 15.14 -16.87
C LEU A 70 -5.90 15.41 -17.18
N LYS A 71 -5.18 14.43 -17.73
CA LYS A 71 -3.79 14.61 -18.16
C LYS A 71 -3.66 15.66 -19.26
N SER A 72 -4.66 15.79 -20.14
CA SER A 72 -4.65 16.78 -21.22
C SER A 72 -4.81 18.23 -20.71
N GLU A 73 -5.33 18.39 -19.51
CA GLU A 73 -5.55 19.68 -18.84
C GLU A 73 -4.43 20.05 -17.85
N ILE A 74 -3.46 19.15 -17.63
CA ILE A 74 -2.34 19.42 -16.72
C ILE A 74 -1.41 20.49 -17.28
N GLU A 75 -1.06 21.45 -16.43
CA GLU A 75 0.01 22.42 -16.63
C GLU A 75 1.32 21.92 -15.99
N ASP A 76 2.47 22.28 -16.55
CA ASP A 76 3.80 21.90 -16.05
C ASP A 76 3.97 20.40 -15.77
N GLY A 77 3.40 19.57 -16.65
CA GLY A 77 3.37 18.12 -16.54
C GLY A 77 4.74 17.43 -16.58
N SER A 78 4.96 16.48 -15.69
CA SER A 78 6.12 15.58 -15.67
C SER A 78 5.71 14.13 -15.39
N VAL A 79 6.30 13.19 -16.12
CA VAL A 79 5.97 11.77 -16.04
C VAL A 79 7.05 11.01 -15.28
N HIS A 80 6.64 10.28 -14.25
CA HIS A 80 7.50 9.43 -13.41
C HIS A 80 7.09 7.98 -13.61
N ARG A 81 8.04 7.13 -14.03
CA ARG A 81 7.81 5.68 -14.11
C ARG A 81 8.48 5.00 -12.93
N ILE A 82 7.68 4.47 -12.01
CA ILE A 82 8.15 3.83 -10.78
C ILE A 82 7.58 2.41 -10.74
N ASN A 83 8.45 1.40 -10.71
CA ASN A 83 8.06 -0.03 -10.73
C ASN A 83 7.08 -0.39 -11.87
N GLY A 84 7.22 0.26 -13.02
CA GLY A 84 6.35 0.05 -14.19
C GLY A 84 5.02 0.81 -14.15
N ILE A 85 4.72 1.54 -13.07
CA ILE A 85 3.53 2.38 -12.94
C ILE A 85 3.90 3.81 -13.37
N GLU A 86 3.01 4.43 -14.14
CA GLU A 86 3.15 5.81 -14.58
C GLU A 86 2.40 6.76 -13.64
N PHE A 87 3.12 7.73 -13.10
CA PHE A 87 2.59 8.83 -12.31
C PHE A 87 2.84 10.13 -13.08
N THR A 88 1.79 10.90 -13.34
CA THR A 88 1.92 12.21 -14.01
C THR A 88 1.69 13.30 -12.98
N THR A 89 2.67 14.18 -12.82
CA THR A 89 2.63 15.27 -11.84
C THR A 89 2.52 16.60 -12.55
N GLY A 90 1.85 17.58 -11.97
CA GLY A 90 1.73 18.91 -12.55
C GLY A 90 0.75 19.75 -11.76
N VAL A 91 0.25 20.81 -12.39
CA VAL A 91 -0.76 21.70 -11.82
C VAL A 91 -2.08 21.47 -12.56
N LEU A 92 -3.15 21.24 -11.81
CA LEU A 92 -4.51 21.15 -12.34
C LEU A 92 -5.41 22.10 -11.54
N GLU A 93 -6.09 23.03 -12.21
CA GLU A 93 -6.93 24.05 -11.55
C GLU A 93 -6.18 24.80 -10.41
N GLY A 94 -4.90 25.11 -10.63
CA GLY A 94 -4.03 25.77 -9.66
C GLY A 94 -3.59 24.92 -8.46
N GLN A 95 -3.82 23.61 -8.48
CA GLN A 95 -3.39 22.68 -7.43
C GLN A 95 -2.28 21.75 -7.92
N ASP A 96 -1.26 21.53 -7.09
CA ASP A 96 -0.27 20.49 -7.33
C ASP A 96 -0.91 19.09 -7.23
N VAL A 97 -0.84 18.31 -8.30
CA VAL A 97 -1.47 16.99 -8.41
C VAL A 97 -0.49 15.90 -8.82
N VAL A 98 -0.85 14.66 -8.49
CA VAL A 98 -0.34 13.45 -9.14
C VAL A 98 -1.50 12.59 -9.65
N LEU A 99 -1.53 12.38 -10.97
CA LEU A 99 -2.47 11.55 -11.70
C LEU A 99 -1.90 10.15 -11.92
N PHE A 100 -2.66 9.11 -11.58
CA PHE A 100 -2.28 7.73 -11.89
C PHE A 100 -3.49 6.79 -11.94
N LEU A 101 -3.31 5.65 -12.60
CA LEU A 101 -4.30 4.57 -12.60
C LEU A 101 -4.11 3.69 -11.37
N SER A 102 -5.21 3.33 -10.71
CA SER A 102 -5.18 2.37 -9.60
C SER A 102 -4.85 0.94 -10.06
N GLY A 103 -5.18 0.62 -11.32
CA GLY A 103 -5.19 -0.75 -11.83
C GLY A 103 -6.45 -1.51 -11.41
N ILE A 104 -6.68 -2.67 -12.02
CA ILE A 104 -7.86 -3.51 -11.76
C ILE A 104 -7.60 -4.37 -10.53
N SER A 105 -8.61 -4.52 -9.65
CA SER A 105 -8.58 -5.25 -8.37
C SER A 105 -8.00 -4.45 -7.19
N MET A 106 -8.50 -4.77 -6.00
CA MET A 106 -8.05 -4.19 -4.74
C MET A 106 -6.56 -4.39 -4.49
N VAL A 107 -5.97 -5.50 -4.95
CA VAL A 107 -4.55 -5.77 -4.76
C VAL A 107 -3.71 -4.73 -5.52
N ASN A 108 -4.03 -4.48 -6.79
CA ASN A 108 -3.31 -3.49 -7.60
C ASN A 108 -3.54 -2.08 -7.07
N ALA A 109 -4.79 -1.72 -6.72
CA ALA A 109 -5.10 -0.43 -6.14
C ALA A 109 -4.31 -0.19 -4.84
N THR A 110 -4.28 -1.19 -3.95
CA THR A 110 -3.52 -1.11 -2.68
C THR A 110 -2.03 -0.94 -2.93
N MET A 111 -1.43 -1.78 -3.78
CA MET A 111 0.00 -1.70 -4.07
C MET A 111 0.38 -0.37 -4.74
N THR A 112 -0.45 0.11 -5.66
CA THR A 112 -0.20 1.35 -6.40
C THR A 112 -0.33 2.57 -5.52
N VAL A 113 -1.39 2.67 -4.70
CA VAL A 113 -1.57 3.78 -3.76
C VAL A 113 -0.48 3.75 -2.69
N GLN A 114 -0.12 2.59 -2.17
CA GLN A 114 1.00 2.49 -1.22
C GLN A 114 2.33 2.95 -1.84
N LEU A 115 2.59 2.57 -3.09
CA LEU A 115 3.77 3.06 -3.81
C LEU A 115 3.72 4.57 -3.99
N ALA A 116 2.57 5.14 -4.32
CA ALA A 116 2.40 6.59 -4.45
C ALA A 116 2.68 7.31 -3.12
N LEU A 117 2.14 6.81 -2.01
CA LEU A 117 2.37 7.35 -0.66
C LEU A 117 3.84 7.30 -0.24
N ASN A 118 4.59 6.33 -0.74
CA ASN A 118 6.02 6.20 -0.45
C ASN A 118 6.90 7.14 -1.29
N GLN A 119 6.37 7.69 -2.38
CA GLN A 119 7.15 8.46 -3.37
C GLN A 119 6.76 9.93 -3.43
N PHE A 120 5.51 10.25 -3.10
CA PHE A 120 4.94 11.58 -3.17
C PHE A 120 4.40 11.99 -1.81
N ASN A 121 4.56 13.26 -1.45
CA ASN A 121 3.95 13.82 -0.24
C ASN A 121 2.46 14.08 -0.48
N ILE A 122 1.65 13.02 -0.48
CA ILE A 122 0.22 13.09 -0.78
C ILE A 122 -0.53 13.58 0.46
N ARG A 123 -1.23 14.72 0.34
CA ARG A 123 -2.06 15.29 1.42
C ARG A 123 -3.52 14.82 1.38
N SER A 124 -4.00 14.42 0.22
CA SER A 124 -5.36 13.91 0.01
C SER A 124 -5.44 13.06 -1.25
N ILE A 125 -6.41 12.15 -1.29
CA ILE A 125 -6.68 11.26 -2.42
C ILE A 125 -8.11 11.50 -2.88
N VAL A 126 -8.28 11.78 -4.18
CA VAL A 126 -9.56 11.79 -4.88
C VAL A 126 -9.56 10.60 -5.83
N PHE A 127 -10.60 9.78 -5.76
CA PHE A 127 -10.73 8.60 -6.60
C PHE A 127 -11.94 8.75 -7.53
N SER A 128 -11.74 8.47 -8.82
CA SER A 128 -12.79 8.42 -9.85
C SER A 128 -12.84 7.03 -10.50
N GLY A 129 -14.04 6.63 -10.92
CA GLY A 129 -14.22 5.45 -11.74
C GLY A 129 -15.69 5.15 -12.00
N ILE A 130 -15.92 4.08 -12.74
CA ILE A 130 -17.25 3.61 -13.12
C ILE A 130 -17.67 2.50 -12.15
N ALA A 131 -18.93 2.50 -11.72
CA ALA A 131 -19.49 1.49 -10.82
C ALA A 131 -20.79 0.90 -11.37
N GLY A 132 -21.13 -0.31 -10.91
CA GLY A 132 -22.45 -0.90 -11.11
C GLY A 132 -23.41 -0.48 -9.99
N GLY A 133 -24.57 0.06 -10.36
CA GLY A 133 -25.62 0.43 -9.41
C GLY A 133 -26.34 -0.81 -8.85
N VAL A 134 -26.44 -0.89 -7.52
CA VAL A 134 -27.23 -1.92 -6.82
C VAL A 134 -28.53 -1.36 -6.23
N ASP A 135 -28.58 -0.04 -6.03
CA ASP A 135 -29.78 0.65 -5.60
C ASP A 135 -30.62 1.01 -6.83
N PRO A 136 -31.88 0.56 -6.93
CA PRO A 136 -32.74 0.81 -8.09
C PRO A 136 -33.13 2.28 -8.28
N GLN A 137 -32.75 3.18 -7.36
CA GLN A 137 -32.98 4.62 -7.48
C GLN A 137 -31.95 5.34 -8.38
N PHE A 138 -30.88 4.64 -8.78
CA PHE A 138 -29.83 5.20 -9.65
C PHE A 138 -29.89 4.61 -11.06
N ASP A 139 -29.68 5.48 -12.02
CA ASP A 139 -29.69 5.17 -13.44
C ASP A 139 -28.28 5.31 -14.06
N ILE A 140 -28.12 4.78 -15.28
CA ILE A 140 -26.88 4.96 -16.04
C ILE A 140 -26.62 6.44 -16.24
N GLY A 141 -25.42 6.90 -15.88
CA GLY A 141 -24.97 8.28 -16.00
C GLY A 141 -25.01 9.05 -14.69
N ASP A 142 -25.74 8.56 -13.68
CA ASP A 142 -25.71 9.16 -12.34
C ASP A 142 -24.30 9.09 -11.74
N VAL A 143 -23.92 10.15 -11.00
CA VAL A 143 -22.64 10.27 -10.32
C VAL A 143 -22.88 10.18 -8.81
N ILE A 144 -22.18 9.26 -8.16
CA ILE A 144 -22.33 9.02 -6.72
C ILE A 144 -21.13 9.57 -5.97
N ILE A 145 -21.38 10.36 -4.94
CA ILE A 145 -20.39 10.79 -3.97
C ILE A 145 -20.44 9.82 -2.79
N ALA A 146 -19.45 8.92 -2.71
CA ALA A 146 -19.43 7.90 -1.68
C ALA A 146 -19.11 8.49 -0.30
N GLU A 147 -20.09 8.43 0.63
CA GLU A 147 -19.88 8.81 2.03
C GLU A 147 -19.00 7.81 2.79
N GLN A 148 -19.08 6.54 2.40
CA GLN A 148 -18.34 5.43 3.01
C GLN A 148 -18.24 4.24 2.04
N TRP A 149 -17.23 3.41 2.21
CA TRP A 149 -17.07 2.15 1.48
C TRP A 149 -16.92 0.97 2.43
N GLY A 150 -17.33 -0.22 1.96
CA GLY A 150 -17.19 -1.47 2.69
C GLY A 150 -16.66 -2.57 1.80
N GLN A 151 -15.74 -3.37 2.32
CA GLN A 151 -15.20 -4.52 1.61
C GLN A 151 -16.15 -5.72 1.74
N TYR A 152 -17.16 -5.75 0.88
CA TYR A 152 -18.18 -6.79 0.94
C TYR A 152 -17.68 -8.18 0.53
N LEU A 153 -16.55 -8.27 -0.21
CA LEU A 153 -15.94 -9.53 -0.65
C LEU A 153 -15.00 -10.19 0.36
N GLU A 154 -14.82 -9.59 1.54
CA GLU A 154 -14.24 -10.30 2.67
C GLU A 154 -15.29 -11.28 3.20
N MET A 155 -15.19 -12.56 2.82
CA MET A 155 -16.25 -13.54 3.04
C MET A 155 -15.72 -14.89 3.53
N VAL A 156 -16.51 -15.55 4.37
CA VAL A 156 -16.36 -17.00 4.64
C VAL A 156 -17.30 -17.77 3.72
N PHE A 157 -16.76 -18.80 3.08
CA PHE A 157 -17.51 -19.73 2.26
C PHE A 157 -17.88 -20.94 3.12
N ALA A 158 -19.10 -20.93 3.66
CA ALA A 158 -19.59 -21.89 4.63
C ALA A 158 -19.91 -23.26 4.01
N ARG A 159 -19.83 -24.31 4.82
CA ARG A 159 -20.15 -25.68 4.40
C ARG A 159 -21.66 -25.88 4.42
N GLN A 160 -22.21 -26.49 3.38
CA GLN A 160 -23.63 -26.89 3.38
C GLN A 160 -23.85 -28.07 4.33
N ILE A 161 -24.91 -27.99 5.14
CA ILE A 161 -25.42 -29.08 5.98
C ILE A 161 -26.88 -29.38 5.60
N GLU A 162 -27.51 -30.37 6.26
CA GLU A 162 -28.89 -30.78 5.93
C GLU A 162 -29.87 -29.60 5.92
N GLU A 163 -29.76 -28.71 6.91
CA GLU A 163 -30.52 -27.46 6.97
C GLU A 163 -29.56 -26.27 7.13
N GLY A 164 -29.31 -25.55 6.03
CA GLY A 164 -28.54 -24.31 6.05
C GLY A 164 -27.03 -24.50 5.90
N TRP A 165 -26.27 -23.70 6.63
CA TRP A 165 -24.83 -23.54 6.46
C TRP A 165 -24.11 -23.59 7.81
N GLU A 166 -23.02 -24.35 7.86
CA GLU A 166 -22.09 -24.39 8.99
C GLU A 166 -20.94 -23.40 8.74
N THR A 167 -20.83 -22.40 9.63
CA THR A 167 -19.81 -21.35 9.60
C THR A 167 -18.71 -21.61 10.64
N ILE A 168 -17.67 -20.77 10.62
CA ILE A 168 -16.56 -20.84 11.58
C ILE A 168 -16.99 -20.17 12.90
N PRO A 169 -17.00 -20.88 14.06
CA PRO A 169 -17.59 -20.37 15.30
C PRO A 169 -16.93 -19.16 15.95
N PHE A 170 -15.68 -18.85 15.60
CA PHE A 170 -14.91 -17.75 16.19
C PHE A 170 -14.91 -16.47 15.36
N PHE A 171 -15.64 -16.43 14.24
CA PHE A 171 -15.87 -15.21 13.48
C PHE A 171 -17.28 -14.69 13.73
N GLU A 172 -17.42 -13.38 13.62
CA GLU A 172 -18.72 -12.69 13.62
C GLU A 172 -19.19 -12.47 12.18
N TYR A 173 -20.50 -12.64 11.96
CA TYR A 173 -21.15 -12.46 10.67
C TYR A 173 -22.32 -11.48 10.83
N PRO A 174 -22.04 -10.17 10.98
CA PRO A 174 -23.07 -9.18 11.26
C PRO A 174 -23.99 -8.87 10.05
N TYR A 175 -23.70 -9.44 8.88
CA TYR A 175 -24.42 -9.23 7.63
C TYR A 175 -25.13 -10.51 7.17
N GLY A 176 -26.19 -10.34 6.37
CA GLY A 176 -26.85 -11.47 5.70
C GLY A 176 -25.92 -12.16 4.70
N ASN A 177 -26.01 -13.48 4.61
CA ASN A 177 -25.28 -14.28 3.64
C ASN A 177 -26.02 -14.42 2.31
N PHE A 178 -25.29 -14.68 1.24
CA PHE A 178 -25.85 -15.12 -0.04
C PHE A 178 -25.41 -16.55 -0.33
N GLY A 179 -26.31 -17.51 -0.15
CA GLY A 179 -25.96 -18.93 -0.22
C GLY A 179 -24.83 -19.25 0.77
N MET A 180 -23.73 -19.80 0.29
CA MET A 180 -22.58 -20.14 1.12
C MET A 180 -21.71 -18.95 1.53
N MET A 181 -21.96 -17.74 1.00
CA MET A 181 -21.07 -16.58 1.19
C MET A 181 -21.51 -15.74 2.37
N PHE A 182 -20.73 -15.75 3.44
CA PHE A 182 -20.98 -14.99 4.67
C PHE A 182 -20.01 -13.80 4.74
N PRO A 183 -20.47 -12.55 4.46
CA PRO A 183 -19.63 -11.37 4.55
C PRO A 183 -19.18 -11.13 5.98
N ARG A 184 -17.96 -10.64 6.13
CA ARG A 184 -17.37 -10.29 7.41
C ARG A 184 -16.64 -8.95 7.30
N SER A 185 -16.37 -8.37 8.46
CA SER A 185 -15.53 -7.19 8.58
C SER A 185 -14.04 -7.55 8.44
N VAL A 186 -13.24 -6.56 8.08
CA VAL A 186 -11.77 -6.69 8.05
C VAL A 186 -11.16 -6.26 9.38
N THR A 187 -9.99 -6.79 9.70
CA THR A 187 -9.18 -6.31 10.82
C THR A 187 -8.23 -5.22 10.32
N VAL A 188 -8.24 -4.08 11.00
CA VAL A 188 -7.46 -2.90 10.65
C VAL A 188 -6.50 -2.56 11.78
N VAL A 189 -5.29 -2.14 11.40
CA VAL A 189 -4.27 -1.59 12.29
C VAL A 189 -3.85 -0.23 11.76
N ARG A 190 -3.71 0.73 12.68
CA ARG A 190 -3.23 2.08 12.37
C ARG A 190 -2.54 2.68 13.59
N GLU A 191 -1.76 3.72 13.35
CA GLU A 191 -1.13 4.50 14.41
C GLU A 191 -2.18 5.00 15.43
N GLY A 192 -1.84 4.95 16.71
CA GLY A 192 -2.71 5.35 17.81
C GLY A 192 -3.71 4.30 18.29
N LEU A 193 -3.73 3.09 17.71
CA LEU A 193 -4.51 1.97 18.25
C LEU A 193 -3.63 1.04 19.11
N ASP A 194 -4.06 0.77 20.35
CA ASP A 194 -3.41 -0.20 21.24
C ASP A 194 -3.67 -1.66 20.81
N THR A 195 -4.83 -1.90 20.18
CA THR A 195 -5.23 -3.22 19.65
C THR A 195 -5.86 -3.06 18.27
N PRO A 196 -5.77 -4.09 17.39
CA PRO A 196 -6.44 -4.07 16.11
C PRO A 196 -7.95 -3.87 16.26
N GLU A 197 -8.55 -3.06 15.37
CA GLU A 197 -10.00 -2.86 15.32
C GLU A 197 -10.64 -3.68 14.21
N THR A 198 -11.90 -4.07 14.41
CA THR A 198 -12.70 -4.72 13.36
C THR A 198 -13.54 -3.65 12.67
N ARG A 199 -13.47 -3.58 11.34
CA ARG A 199 -14.09 -2.53 10.56
C ARG A 199 -14.69 -3.08 9.27
N PHE A 200 -15.92 -2.68 9.00
CA PHE A 200 -16.54 -2.90 7.69
C PHE A 200 -16.62 -1.60 6.92
N TRP A 201 -17.18 -0.56 7.54
CA TRP A 201 -17.35 0.76 6.94
C TRP A 201 -16.13 1.67 7.14
N PHE A 202 -15.63 2.19 6.03
CA PHE A 202 -14.58 3.18 5.97
C PHE A 202 -15.20 4.48 5.46
N PRO A 203 -15.37 5.49 6.34
CA PRO A 203 -15.94 6.77 5.94
C PRO A 203 -14.94 7.53 5.06
N ALA A 204 -15.48 8.31 4.13
CA ALA A 204 -14.73 9.36 3.46
C ALA A 204 -14.29 10.43 4.48
N ASP A 205 -13.27 11.20 4.13
CA ASP A 205 -12.93 12.39 4.91
C ASP A 205 -14.09 13.39 4.88
N GLN A 206 -14.48 13.88 6.06
CA GLN A 206 -15.67 14.74 6.18
C GLN A 206 -15.49 16.06 5.43
N GLY A 207 -14.30 16.67 5.47
CA GLY A 207 -14.05 17.93 4.78
C GLY A 207 -14.06 17.75 3.26
N LEU A 208 -13.49 16.65 2.75
CA LEU A 208 -13.57 16.33 1.32
C LEU A 208 -15.01 16.03 0.88
N LEU A 209 -15.78 15.31 1.69
CA LEU A 209 -17.18 15.00 1.42
C LEU A 209 -18.04 16.28 1.34
N GLU A 210 -17.90 17.18 2.31
CA GLU A 210 -18.61 18.47 2.33
C GLU A 210 -18.27 19.32 1.10
N ASN A 211 -16.99 19.39 0.72
CA ASN A 211 -16.55 20.09 -0.48
C ASN A 211 -17.14 19.48 -1.77
N ALA A 212 -17.19 18.15 -1.85
CA ALA A 212 -17.76 17.46 -3.00
C ALA A 212 -19.26 17.73 -3.14
N LEU A 213 -20.02 17.63 -2.04
CA LEU A 213 -21.46 17.91 -2.00
C LEU A 213 -21.77 19.38 -2.35
N GLN A 214 -20.96 20.32 -1.84
CA GLN A 214 -21.10 21.73 -2.18
C GLN A 214 -20.88 21.97 -3.68
N THR A 215 -19.87 21.32 -4.26
CA THR A 215 -19.52 21.45 -5.67
C THR A 215 -20.61 20.84 -6.56
N ALA A 216 -21.13 19.68 -6.18
CA ALA A 216 -22.20 18.98 -6.88
C ALA A 216 -23.45 19.84 -7.08
N GLY A 217 -23.80 20.68 -6.11
CA GLY A 217 -24.93 21.60 -6.20
C GLY A 217 -24.84 22.64 -7.32
N ASN A 218 -23.65 22.84 -7.92
CA ASN A 218 -23.41 23.79 -8.99
C ASN A 218 -23.17 23.13 -10.36
N ILE A 219 -23.17 21.80 -10.43
CA ILE A 219 -22.91 21.05 -11.66
C ILE A 219 -24.24 20.61 -12.27
N VAL A 220 -24.42 20.89 -13.56
CA VAL A 220 -25.55 20.39 -14.35
C VAL A 220 -25.02 19.31 -15.29
N LEU A 221 -25.51 18.08 -15.14
CA LEU A 221 -25.17 16.99 -16.04
C LEU A 221 -26.08 17.03 -17.27
N GLU A 222 -25.48 16.96 -18.45
CA GLU A 222 -26.22 16.96 -19.71
C GLU A 222 -26.83 15.58 -19.97
N ARG A 223 -28.10 15.56 -20.42
CA ARG A 223 -28.80 14.31 -20.75
C ARG A 223 -28.31 13.69 -22.05
N CYS A 224 -27.77 14.50 -22.96
CA CYS A 224 -27.43 14.10 -24.32
C CYS A 224 -26.00 14.50 -24.63
N THR A 225 -25.29 13.66 -25.38
CA THR A 225 -23.99 14.03 -25.95
C THR A 225 -24.18 14.92 -27.18
N ASP A 226 -23.11 15.60 -27.60
CA ASP A 226 -23.08 16.37 -28.86
C ASP A 226 -23.45 15.53 -30.10
N GLY A 227 -23.24 14.22 -30.03
CA GLY A 227 -23.60 13.25 -31.08
C GLY A 227 -25.07 12.84 -31.10
N GLY A 228 -25.91 13.41 -30.23
CA GLY A 228 -27.34 13.13 -30.15
C GLY A 228 -27.72 11.83 -29.42
N LEU A 229 -26.78 11.18 -28.73
CA LEU A 229 -27.07 10.04 -27.86
C LEU A 229 -27.56 10.55 -26.51
N CYS A 230 -28.79 10.21 -26.13
CA CYS A 230 -29.41 10.68 -24.91
C CYS A 230 -29.70 9.54 -23.94
N LEU A 231 -29.55 9.83 -22.65
CA LEU A 231 -30.02 8.97 -21.58
C LEU A 231 -31.55 9.08 -21.40
N PRO A 232 -32.21 8.05 -20.84
CA PRO A 232 -33.65 8.07 -20.60
C PRO A 232 -34.06 9.25 -19.71
N GLU A 233 -33.34 9.45 -18.61
CA GLU A 233 -33.52 10.53 -17.65
C GLU A 233 -32.28 11.41 -17.61
N THR A 234 -32.43 12.66 -17.12
CA THR A 234 -31.28 13.55 -16.89
C THR A 234 -30.48 13.02 -15.70
N PRO A 235 -29.17 12.78 -15.85
CA PRO A 235 -28.35 12.32 -14.75
C PRO A 235 -28.33 13.27 -13.57
N LYS A 236 -28.15 12.72 -12.38
CA LYS A 236 -28.00 13.50 -11.14
C LYS A 236 -26.68 13.16 -10.45
N ILE A 237 -26.26 14.07 -9.57
CA ILE A 237 -25.19 13.83 -8.61
C ILE A 237 -25.86 13.63 -7.24
N SER A 238 -25.46 12.57 -6.53
CA SER A 238 -25.99 12.25 -5.19
C SER A 238 -24.91 11.81 -4.24
#